data_AF-A0AAU2VUV7-F1
#
_entry.id   AF-A0AAU2VUV7-F1
#
_cell.length_a   1.000
_cell.length_b   1.000
_cell.length_c   1.000
_cell.angle_alpha   90.00
_cell.angle_beta   90.00
_cell.angle_gamma   90.00
#
_symmetry.space_group_name_H-M   'P 1'
#
loop_
_entity.id
_entity.type
_entity.pdbx_description
1 polymer ?
#
loop_
_entity_poly.entity_id
_entity_poly.type
_entity_poly.pdbx_seq_one_letter_code
_entity_poly.pdbx_strand_id
1 'polypeptide(L)'
;MTVPAFEEYVPAIDCTCAGCAVRRRTAAAALPTRQGGHPAAHGARRALVLVTAAGVVLSAGLAEAATAVADPAPVTDPALPGDPEPGAGPAPAAGAVPAGLIRPAEPEDAADPADPGPESPQGGPGPLQGAGVSGPPASQTGTPALRTTSRADIINRAKKWITAQVPYSMSKYWSDGYRQDCSGYVSMAWNLPGNEWTGSLATYGTRIAREDLQPGDILLFHNPADPSKGSHVTIFGGWTDYTHTHYTAYEQTTPHTRKQTTPMAYWTNSGSYVAYRYKGLSTGTGGSGSTTTFPGAGKFGPGANNAYVTQLGKLLVARGGKRFYKVGPGPAWGSADRQATEAFQKAQGWKGKEADGIPGPDTWRLLTGGTGRSIPVGGRGGSTAVPAFPGRGYFRTGQSNSHVDRLGKQLVKKGYGRYYLSGPGPRWTEADRRNVEAFQKAQGWRGAEADGYPGPETWRRLFA
;
A
#
# COMPACT_ATOMS: atom_id res chain seq x y z
N MET A 1 17.37 -2.46 39.01
CA MET A 1 16.76 -3.62 38.35
C MET A 1 16.22 -3.15 37.01
N THR A 2 16.60 -3.78 35.91
CA THR A 2 16.19 -3.37 34.56
C THR A 2 14.81 -3.97 34.26
N VAL A 3 13.83 -3.14 33.90
CA VAL A 3 12.50 -3.62 33.48
C VAL A 3 12.63 -4.22 32.07
N PRO A 4 12.09 -5.42 31.78
CA PRO A 4 12.13 -5.96 30.44
C PRO A 4 11.29 -5.11 29.49
N ALA A 5 11.86 -4.75 28.34
CA ALA A 5 11.12 -4.11 27.26
C ALA A 5 10.15 -5.13 26.64
N PHE A 6 8.85 -4.85 26.70
CA PHE A 6 7.86 -5.61 25.94
C PHE A 6 7.85 -5.10 24.50
N GLU A 7 8.44 -5.86 23.59
CA GLU A 7 8.34 -5.61 22.15
C GLU A 7 6.95 -6.05 21.67
N GLU A 8 6.09 -5.08 21.34
CA GLU A 8 4.72 -5.36 20.92
C GLU A 8 4.70 -5.97 19.50
N TYR A 9 4.76 -7.30 19.45
CA TYR A 9 4.80 -8.05 18.20
C TYR A 9 3.46 -7.93 17.45
N VAL A 10 3.42 -7.06 16.44
CA VAL A 10 2.32 -7.01 15.47
C VAL A 10 2.42 -8.24 14.57
N PRO A 11 1.48 -9.21 14.66
CA PRO A 11 1.56 -10.41 13.85
C PRO A 11 1.31 -10.08 12.38
N ALA A 12 2.02 -10.79 11.48
CA ALA A 12 1.82 -10.67 10.05
C ALA A 12 0.35 -10.87 9.65
N ILE A 13 -0.09 -10.19 8.59
CA ILE A 13 -1.52 -10.12 8.18
C ILE A 13 -2.13 -11.48 7.82
N ASP A 14 -1.28 -12.45 7.46
CA ASP A 14 -1.59 -13.84 7.15
C ASP A 14 -1.49 -14.79 8.36
N CYS A 15 -1.06 -14.33 9.53
CA CYS A 15 -0.87 -15.15 10.74
C CYS A 15 -2.08 -16.04 11.04
N THR A 16 -1.85 -17.36 11.06
CA THR A 16 -2.89 -18.39 11.18
C THR A 16 -3.22 -18.78 12.62
N CYS A 17 -2.60 -18.15 13.63
CA CYS A 17 -2.83 -18.50 15.03
C CYS A 17 -4.29 -18.21 15.45
N ALA A 18 -4.77 -18.93 16.48
CA ALA A 18 -6.15 -18.85 16.94
C ALA A 18 -6.57 -17.41 17.32
N GLY A 19 -5.68 -16.64 17.98
CA GLY A 19 -5.94 -15.25 18.33
C GLY A 19 -6.15 -14.35 17.11
N CYS A 20 -5.29 -14.43 16.09
CA CYS A 20 -5.41 -13.68 14.84
C CYS A 20 -6.61 -14.15 14.00
N ALA A 21 -7.01 -15.42 14.09
CA ALA A 21 -8.24 -15.91 13.46
C ALA A 21 -9.49 -15.33 14.13
N VAL A 22 -9.54 -15.27 15.47
CA VAL A 22 -10.64 -14.65 16.22
C VAL A 22 -10.72 -13.15 15.93
N ARG A 23 -9.61 -12.41 16.02
CA ARG A 23 -9.57 -10.94 15.76
C ARG A 23 -10.09 -10.57 14.36
N ARG A 24 -9.77 -11.39 13.34
CA ARG A 24 -10.28 -11.20 11.96
C ARG A 24 -11.77 -11.48 11.85
N ARG A 25 -12.30 -12.51 12.54
CA ARG A 25 -13.73 -12.81 12.58
C ARG A 25 -14.54 -11.70 13.29
N THR A 26 -14.04 -11.18 14.41
CA THR A 26 -14.70 -10.07 15.12
C THR A 26 -14.66 -8.77 14.31
N ALA A 27 -13.56 -8.47 13.62
CA ALA A 27 -13.48 -7.32 12.73
C ALA A 27 -14.46 -7.44 11.53
N ALA A 28 -14.55 -8.61 10.91
CA ALA A 28 -15.50 -8.85 9.83
C ALA A 28 -16.97 -8.79 10.28
N ALA A 29 -17.27 -9.17 11.52
CA ALA A 29 -18.61 -9.06 12.12
C ALA A 29 -19.00 -7.62 12.52
N ALA A 30 -18.02 -6.71 12.65
CA ALA A 30 -18.24 -5.31 12.98
C ALA A 30 -18.41 -4.40 11.73
N LEU A 31 -18.23 -4.95 10.52
CA LEU A 31 -18.42 -4.19 9.28
C LEU A 31 -19.92 -4.03 8.95
N PRO A 32 -20.36 -2.85 8.49
CA PRO A 32 -21.69 -2.67 7.92
C PRO A 32 -21.95 -3.68 6.78
N THR A 33 -23.20 -4.12 6.62
CA THR A 33 -23.59 -5.11 5.59
C THR A 33 -23.19 -4.70 4.17
N ARG A 34 -23.18 -3.39 3.87
CA ARG A 34 -22.68 -2.81 2.59
C ARG A 34 -21.17 -3.03 2.32
N GLN A 35 -20.40 -3.53 3.29
CA GLN A 35 -18.97 -3.84 3.20
C GLN A 35 -18.67 -5.31 3.52
N GLY A 36 -19.68 -6.20 3.48
CA GLY A 36 -19.50 -7.65 3.60
C GLY A 36 -19.77 -8.24 4.99
N GLY A 37 -20.31 -7.47 5.94
CA GLY A 37 -20.78 -7.99 7.23
C GLY A 37 -21.95 -8.98 7.09
N HIS A 38 -21.95 -10.05 7.89
CA HIS A 38 -22.99 -11.09 7.83
C HIS A 38 -24.33 -10.63 8.44
N PRO A 39 -25.48 -10.84 7.77
CA PRO A 39 -26.77 -10.27 8.19
C PRO A 39 -27.38 -10.87 9.48
N ALA A 40 -26.81 -11.95 10.03
CA ALA A 40 -27.32 -12.61 11.24
C ALA A 40 -27.04 -11.85 12.55
N ALA A 41 -26.23 -10.78 12.54
CA ALA A 41 -25.75 -10.11 13.76
C ALA A 41 -26.70 -9.05 14.35
N HIS A 42 -27.75 -8.62 13.64
CA HIS A 42 -28.64 -7.53 14.08
C HIS A 42 -30.03 -7.97 14.59
N GLY A 43 -30.27 -9.27 14.72
CA GLY A 43 -31.60 -9.84 14.99
C GLY A 43 -31.85 -10.34 16.42
N ALA A 44 -31.42 -9.67 17.49
CA ALA A 44 -31.74 -10.10 18.87
C ALA A 44 -31.58 -9.03 19.98
N ARG A 45 -32.26 -7.87 19.92
CA ARG A 45 -32.44 -6.98 21.11
C ARG A 45 -33.77 -6.21 21.13
N ARG A 46 -34.90 -6.90 21.33
CA ARG A 46 -36.09 -6.36 22.05
C ARG A 46 -36.83 -7.49 22.79
N ALA A 47 -37.38 -7.13 23.96
CA ALA A 47 -38.28 -7.90 24.82
C ALA A 47 -37.76 -9.22 25.45
N LEU A 48 -37.34 -9.12 26.73
CA LEU A 48 -37.85 -10.01 27.77
C LEU A 48 -37.83 -9.30 29.14
N VAL A 49 -39.02 -8.90 29.61
CA VAL A 49 -39.28 -8.66 31.03
C VAL A 49 -40.12 -9.85 31.49
N LEU A 50 -39.58 -10.70 32.37
CA LEU A 50 -40.38 -11.67 33.10
C LEU A 50 -39.91 -11.80 34.54
N VAL A 51 -40.91 -11.73 35.42
CA VAL A 51 -40.85 -11.78 36.88
C VAL A 51 -40.36 -13.15 37.37
N THR A 52 -39.53 -13.16 38.41
CA THR A 52 -39.55 -14.22 39.43
C THR A 52 -39.53 -13.57 40.81
N ALA A 53 -40.36 -14.06 41.72
CA ALA A 53 -40.59 -13.47 43.04
C ALA A 53 -40.34 -14.50 44.16
N ALA A 54 -39.43 -14.14 45.07
CA ALA A 54 -39.28 -14.62 46.45
C ALA A 54 -38.11 -13.83 47.07
N GLY A 55 -38.13 -13.30 48.29
CA GLY A 55 -39.19 -13.32 49.30
C GLY A 55 -38.58 -13.28 50.71
N VAL A 56 -38.34 -12.09 51.27
CA VAL A 56 -38.04 -11.88 52.69
C VAL A 56 -38.77 -10.62 53.16
N VAL A 57 -39.43 -10.69 54.32
CA VAL A 57 -40.34 -9.69 54.88
C VAL A 57 -39.67 -8.96 56.05
N LEU A 58 -39.89 -7.65 56.17
CA LEU A 58 -39.95 -6.79 57.38
C LEU A 58 -39.84 -5.31 56.88
N SER A 59 -40.60 -4.29 57.32
CA SER A 59 -41.86 -4.22 58.08
C SER A 59 -42.31 -2.74 58.17
N ALA A 60 -43.63 -2.48 58.13
CA ALA A 60 -44.33 -1.21 58.43
C ALA A 60 -43.96 0.05 57.59
N GLY A 61 -44.91 0.92 57.19
CA GLY A 61 -46.37 0.86 57.26
C GLY A 61 -47.02 2.23 56.95
N LEU A 62 -48.32 2.24 56.59
CA LEU A 62 -49.23 3.41 56.50
C LEU A 62 -48.86 4.53 55.48
N ALA A 63 -49.77 5.20 54.76
CA ALA A 63 -51.19 4.97 54.43
C ALA A 63 -51.54 5.82 53.17
N GLU A 64 -52.74 5.62 52.61
CA GLU A 64 -53.64 6.50 51.82
C GLU A 64 -53.18 7.88 51.26
N ALA A 65 -53.74 8.48 50.20
CA ALA A 65 -54.58 8.08 49.06
C ALA A 65 -54.82 9.33 48.15
N ALA A 66 -55.48 9.15 47.00
CA ALA A 66 -56.30 10.16 46.29
C ALA A 66 -55.66 11.39 45.56
N THR A 67 -55.57 11.26 44.23
CA THR A 67 -56.16 12.15 43.19
C THR A 67 -56.02 13.70 43.18
N ALA A 68 -55.44 14.17 42.06
CA ALA A 68 -56.03 15.10 41.07
C ALA A 68 -56.09 16.66 41.24
N VAL A 69 -55.28 17.33 40.41
CA VAL A 69 -55.59 18.47 39.49
C VAL A 69 -56.05 19.86 40.03
N ALA A 70 -55.39 20.90 39.51
CA ALA A 70 -55.79 22.33 39.30
C ALA A 70 -55.20 23.45 40.22
N ASP A 71 -54.73 24.50 39.52
CA ASP A 71 -54.42 25.90 39.90
C ASP A 71 -55.60 26.66 40.58
N PRO A 72 -55.46 27.91 41.14
CA PRO A 72 -54.53 29.00 40.76
C PRO A 72 -53.92 29.94 41.87
N ALA A 73 -53.15 30.93 41.38
CA ALA A 73 -52.59 32.22 41.87
C ALA A 73 -53.33 33.05 42.98
N PRO A 74 -52.93 34.29 43.40
CA PRO A 74 -51.80 35.17 42.99
C PRO A 74 -51.04 35.90 44.15
N VAL A 75 -50.34 37.00 43.76
CA VAL A 75 -49.72 38.14 44.51
C VAL A 75 -48.35 37.89 45.19
N THR A 76 -47.43 38.88 45.32
CA THR A 76 -47.47 40.35 45.03
C THR A 76 -46.10 40.89 44.54
N ASP A 77 -46.09 42.12 43.99
CA ASP A 77 -44.91 42.99 43.71
C ASP A 77 -45.02 44.27 44.61
N PRO A 78 -43.98 45.12 44.85
CA PRO A 78 -43.60 46.12 43.83
C PRO A 78 -42.17 46.75 43.85
N ALA A 79 -41.86 47.44 42.74
CA ALA A 79 -41.21 48.77 42.62
C ALA A 79 -39.72 48.92 42.17
N LEU A 80 -39.59 49.25 40.87
CA LEU A 80 -38.57 50.06 40.16
C LEU A 80 -38.71 51.59 40.54
N PRO A 81 -37.97 52.63 40.01
CA PRO A 81 -37.44 52.88 38.64
C PRO A 81 -36.09 53.66 38.52
N GLY A 82 -35.56 54.11 37.36
CA GLY A 82 -35.93 53.99 35.93
C GLY A 82 -34.99 54.79 34.98
N ASP A 83 -35.26 54.74 33.66
CA ASP A 83 -34.49 55.36 32.55
C ASP A 83 -34.82 56.86 32.28
N PRO A 84 -34.24 57.52 31.24
CA PRO A 84 -34.96 57.58 29.93
C PRO A 84 -34.13 57.65 28.61
N GLU A 85 -34.82 57.37 27.49
CA GLU A 85 -34.45 57.49 26.05
C GLU A 85 -34.77 58.92 25.46
N PRO A 86 -34.65 59.30 24.13
CA PRO A 86 -34.84 58.57 22.84
C PRO A 86 -33.81 58.91 21.69
N GLY A 87 -33.92 58.58 20.38
CA GLY A 87 -34.81 57.73 19.54
C GLY A 87 -34.87 58.15 18.02
N ALA A 88 -35.89 57.69 17.26
CA ALA A 88 -36.36 58.07 15.89
C ALA A 88 -35.80 57.38 14.58
N GLY A 89 -36.74 56.99 13.67
CA GLY A 89 -36.52 56.47 12.29
C GLY A 89 -36.91 57.49 11.18
N PRO A 90 -37.40 57.14 9.95
CA PRO A 90 -38.01 55.88 9.46
C PRO A 90 -37.65 55.42 8.00
N ALA A 91 -38.39 54.45 7.41
CA ALA A 91 -38.36 53.97 6.00
C ALA A 91 -39.60 54.44 5.18
N PRO A 92 -39.79 54.12 3.86
CA PRO A 92 -40.56 52.90 3.47
C PRO A 92 -40.41 52.32 2.01
N ALA A 93 -41.09 51.17 1.76
CA ALA A 93 -41.71 50.68 0.48
C ALA A 93 -40.82 50.27 -0.75
N ALA A 94 -41.18 49.34 -1.64
CA ALA A 94 -42.20 48.25 -1.70
C ALA A 94 -41.91 47.31 -2.91
N GLY A 95 -42.48 46.09 -2.98
CA GLY A 95 -42.63 45.34 -4.26
C GLY A 95 -42.48 43.80 -4.24
N ALA A 96 -43.46 43.10 -4.80
CA ALA A 96 -43.50 41.66 -5.13
C ALA A 96 -44.67 41.44 -6.12
N VAL A 97 -44.85 40.39 -6.93
CA VAL A 97 -44.26 39.04 -7.18
C VAL A 97 -44.18 38.83 -8.74
N PRO A 98 -44.05 37.65 -9.39
CA PRO A 98 -43.66 36.28 -8.97
C PRO A 98 -42.64 35.54 -9.89
N ALA A 99 -42.18 34.37 -9.39
CA ALA A 99 -41.78 33.13 -10.08
C ALA A 99 -41.27 33.13 -11.55
N GLY A 100 -40.00 32.76 -11.72
CA GLY A 100 -39.42 32.20 -12.96
C GLY A 100 -38.59 30.95 -12.67
N LEU A 101 -38.77 29.88 -13.44
CA LEU A 101 -38.21 28.54 -13.18
C LEU A 101 -36.68 28.48 -13.42
N ILE A 102 -35.89 28.34 -12.35
CA ILE A 102 -34.51 27.85 -12.43
C ILE A 102 -34.30 26.73 -11.41
N ARG A 103 -33.69 25.64 -11.85
CA ARG A 103 -33.44 24.41 -11.08
C ARG A 103 -32.48 24.69 -9.92
N PRO A 104 -32.72 24.17 -8.70
CA PRO A 104 -31.69 24.18 -7.66
C PRO A 104 -30.47 23.38 -8.12
N ALA A 105 -29.29 23.96 -7.95
CA ALA A 105 -28.06 23.17 -7.90
C ALA A 105 -28.06 22.35 -6.61
N GLU A 106 -27.50 21.14 -6.65
CA GLU A 106 -27.30 20.32 -5.46
C GLU A 106 -26.33 21.03 -4.50
N PRO A 107 -26.54 20.95 -3.18
CA PRO A 107 -25.66 21.62 -2.23
C PRO A 107 -24.24 21.06 -2.32
N GLU A 108 -23.27 21.96 -2.40
CA GLU A 108 -21.85 21.61 -2.33
C GLU A 108 -21.57 20.84 -1.03
N ASP A 109 -20.77 19.76 -1.13
CA ASP A 109 -20.42 18.89 0.00
C ASP A 109 -19.92 19.75 1.18
N ALA A 110 -20.65 19.69 2.29
CA ALA A 110 -20.25 20.37 3.52
C ALA A 110 -18.90 19.78 3.96
N ALA A 111 -17.87 20.63 3.98
CA ALA A 111 -16.52 20.22 4.34
C ALA A 111 -16.53 19.56 5.73
N ASP A 112 -16.14 18.29 5.78
CA ASP A 112 -15.86 17.56 7.02
C ASP A 112 -14.90 18.39 7.90
N PRO A 113 -15.08 18.46 9.23
CA PRO A 113 -14.20 19.22 10.09
C PRO A 113 -12.79 18.61 10.03
N ALA A 114 -11.88 19.32 9.38
CA ALA A 114 -10.52 18.86 9.15
C ALA A 114 -9.80 18.59 10.49
N ASP A 115 -9.47 17.32 10.73
CA ASP A 115 -8.59 16.89 11.82
C ASP A 115 -7.28 17.70 11.73
N PRO A 116 -6.86 18.43 12.79
CA PRO A 116 -5.69 19.29 12.72
C PRO A 116 -4.44 18.47 12.41
N GLY A 117 -3.96 18.62 11.17
CA GLY A 117 -2.75 17.97 10.70
C GLY A 117 -1.54 18.30 11.57
N PRO A 118 -0.50 17.45 11.56
CA PRO A 118 0.64 17.57 12.46
C PRO A 118 1.39 18.90 12.25
N GLU A 119 1.78 19.55 13.35
CA GLU A 119 2.55 20.79 13.28
C GLU A 119 3.93 20.58 12.63
N SER A 120 4.26 21.48 11.71
CA SER A 120 5.49 21.44 10.92
C SER A 120 6.06 22.83 10.60
N PRO A 121 6.30 23.71 11.59
CA PRO A 121 6.82 25.06 11.35
C PRO A 121 8.26 25.04 10.82
N GLN A 122 8.56 25.82 9.78
CA GLN A 122 9.83 25.79 9.05
C GLN A 122 10.61 27.12 9.00
N GLY A 123 11.94 27.01 8.94
CA GLY A 123 12.89 28.12 8.97
C GLY A 123 13.32 28.59 7.58
N GLY A 124 13.91 29.79 7.54
CA GLY A 124 14.43 30.38 6.30
C GLY A 124 15.66 29.66 5.72
N PRO A 125 16.03 29.97 4.46
CA PRO A 125 17.17 29.35 3.79
C PRO A 125 18.50 29.78 4.39
N GLY A 126 19.55 28.96 4.25
CA GLY A 126 20.89 29.27 4.76
C GLY A 126 21.94 28.19 4.46
N PRO A 127 23.22 28.40 4.84
CA PRO A 127 24.28 27.42 4.65
C PRO A 127 24.08 26.16 5.52
N LEU A 128 24.85 25.10 5.24
CA LEU A 128 25.01 23.98 6.16
C LEU A 128 25.88 24.41 7.35
N GLN A 129 25.53 24.00 8.57
CA GLN A 129 26.33 24.28 9.76
C GLN A 129 27.26 23.12 10.11
N GLY A 130 28.36 23.39 10.83
CA GLY A 130 29.30 22.37 11.31
C GLY A 130 30.31 21.86 10.26
N ALA A 131 30.12 22.11 8.97
CA ALA A 131 31.07 21.79 7.90
C ALA A 131 32.19 22.84 7.74
N GLY A 132 32.91 23.12 8.83
CA GLY A 132 34.29 23.63 8.75
C GLY A 132 34.60 24.95 8.05
N VAL A 133 33.75 25.99 8.13
CA VAL A 133 34.20 27.41 8.11
C VAL A 133 33.14 28.30 8.77
N SER A 134 33.56 29.15 9.71
CA SER A 134 32.73 30.22 10.27
C SER A 134 33.01 31.53 9.53
N GLY A 135 31.98 32.12 8.94
CA GLY A 135 32.05 33.43 8.29
C GLY A 135 30.66 33.96 7.93
N PRO A 136 30.52 35.27 7.65
CA PRO A 136 29.28 35.83 7.12
C PRO A 136 28.87 35.10 5.82
N PRO A 137 27.57 35.05 5.49
CA PRO A 137 27.13 34.39 4.27
C PRO A 137 27.77 35.08 3.06
N ALA A 138 28.59 34.34 2.31
CA ALA A 138 28.95 34.77 0.97
C ALA A 138 27.66 34.87 0.16
N SER A 139 27.34 36.06 -0.33
CA SER A 139 26.27 36.26 -1.31
C SER A 139 26.63 35.51 -2.59
N GLN A 140 26.26 34.23 -2.66
CA GLN A 140 26.43 33.43 -3.88
C GLN A 140 25.37 33.82 -4.89
N THR A 141 25.64 34.90 -5.62
CA THR A 141 24.95 35.33 -6.85
C THR A 141 25.26 34.36 -8.01
N GLY A 142 24.97 33.08 -7.80
CA GLY A 142 25.08 32.02 -8.78
C GLY A 142 24.31 30.80 -8.30
N THR A 143 23.48 30.21 -9.17
CA THR A 143 22.71 29.00 -8.87
C THR A 143 23.66 27.90 -8.38
N PRO A 144 23.54 27.42 -7.13
CA PRO A 144 24.43 26.38 -6.63
C PRO A 144 24.38 25.14 -7.53
N ALA A 145 25.54 24.66 -7.96
CA ALA A 145 25.63 23.47 -8.81
C ALA A 145 24.93 22.30 -8.10
N LEU A 146 23.85 21.80 -8.71
CA LEU A 146 23.00 20.76 -8.12
C LEU A 146 23.83 19.50 -7.86
N ARG A 147 23.86 19.03 -6.61
CA ARG A 147 24.58 17.81 -6.25
C ARG A 147 23.89 16.61 -6.91
N THR A 148 24.62 15.91 -7.76
CA THR A 148 24.10 14.72 -8.42
C THR A 148 23.79 13.63 -7.39
N THR A 149 22.61 13.01 -7.49
CA THR A 149 22.15 11.97 -6.55
C THR A 149 21.24 10.95 -7.24
N SER A 150 21.02 9.77 -6.62
CA SER A 150 20.07 8.77 -7.09
C SER A 150 18.83 8.68 -6.19
N ARG A 151 17.74 8.09 -6.70
CA ARG A 151 16.53 7.80 -5.89
C ARG A 151 16.83 6.95 -4.66
N ALA A 152 17.72 5.97 -4.82
CA ALA A 152 18.12 5.09 -3.72
C ALA A 152 18.85 5.89 -2.65
N ASP A 153 19.74 6.82 -3.03
CA ASP A 153 20.46 7.68 -2.09
C ASP A 153 19.54 8.64 -1.36
N ILE A 154 18.56 9.26 -2.05
CA ILE A 154 17.55 10.11 -1.41
C ILE A 154 16.78 9.33 -0.33
N ILE A 155 16.27 8.14 -0.65
CA ILE A 155 15.52 7.31 0.31
C ILE A 155 16.42 6.77 1.42
N ASN A 156 17.68 6.44 1.14
CA ASN A 156 18.63 5.98 2.16
C ASN A 156 19.05 7.12 3.10
N ARG A 157 19.19 8.35 2.60
CA ARG A 157 19.43 9.56 3.40
C ARG A 157 18.22 9.86 4.29
N ALA A 158 17.01 9.89 3.72
CA ALA A 158 15.76 10.01 4.48
C ALA A 158 15.69 9.02 5.65
N LYS A 159 15.91 7.72 5.39
CA LYS A 159 15.92 6.67 6.42
C LYS A 159 16.92 6.89 7.56
N LYS A 160 18.04 7.61 7.37
CA LYS A 160 19.00 7.87 8.46
C LYS A 160 18.37 8.69 9.58
N TRP A 161 17.63 9.75 9.25
CA TRP A 161 16.98 10.59 10.27
C TRP A 161 15.78 9.90 10.92
N ILE A 162 15.09 9.02 10.18
CA ILE A 162 14.05 8.13 10.72
C ILE A 162 14.65 7.22 11.79
N THR A 163 15.75 6.52 11.47
CA THR A 163 16.41 5.58 12.39
C THR A 163 17.02 6.30 13.60
N ALA A 164 17.52 7.53 13.42
CA ALA A 164 18.03 8.35 14.52
C ALA A 164 16.95 9.12 15.30
N GLN A 165 15.67 9.02 14.89
CA GLN A 165 14.54 9.80 15.42
C GLN A 165 14.87 11.29 15.63
N VAL A 166 15.42 11.95 14.59
CA VAL A 166 15.92 13.33 14.71
C VAL A 166 14.77 14.26 15.17
N PRO A 167 14.91 14.92 16.34
CA PRO A 167 13.84 15.71 16.93
C PRO A 167 13.50 16.91 16.04
N TYR A 168 12.26 17.40 16.14
CA TYR A 168 11.84 18.60 15.41
C TYR A 168 12.45 19.86 16.04
N SER A 169 13.14 20.68 15.26
CA SER A 169 13.63 21.97 15.73
C SER A 169 13.93 22.97 14.60
N MET A 170 13.34 24.14 14.75
CA MET A 170 13.52 25.31 13.89
C MET A 170 14.89 25.97 13.98
N SER A 171 15.56 25.85 15.13
CA SER A 171 16.78 26.58 15.47
C SER A 171 18.01 25.68 15.61
N LYS A 172 17.84 24.35 15.48
CA LYS A 172 18.93 23.38 15.58
C LYS A 172 19.23 22.73 14.24
N TYR A 173 20.47 22.28 14.12
CA TYR A 173 20.99 21.55 13.00
C TYR A 173 21.40 20.16 13.47
N TRP A 174 21.20 19.13 12.65
CA TRP A 174 21.72 17.79 12.92
C TRP A 174 23.23 17.72 12.59
N SER A 175 23.87 16.63 12.97
CA SER A 175 25.33 16.42 12.83
C SER A 175 25.85 16.43 11.38
N ASP A 176 24.96 16.35 10.38
CA ASP A 176 25.25 16.48 8.95
C ASP A 176 25.02 17.92 8.41
N GLY A 177 24.73 18.87 9.29
CA GLY A 177 24.63 20.30 8.99
C GLY A 177 23.29 20.80 8.47
N TYR A 178 22.28 19.92 8.39
CA TYR A 178 20.93 20.30 7.95
C TYR A 178 20.01 20.67 9.13
N ARG A 179 19.10 21.62 8.89
CA ARG A 179 18.11 22.15 9.85
C ARG A 179 17.05 21.08 10.16
N GLN A 180 16.61 21.00 11.41
CA GLN A 180 15.78 19.89 11.92
C GLN A 180 14.26 20.11 11.71
N ASP A 181 13.85 20.58 10.53
CA ASP A 181 12.45 20.80 10.17
C ASP A 181 12.07 20.14 8.82
N CYS A 182 10.82 20.29 8.38
CA CYS A 182 10.31 19.59 7.21
C CYS A 182 11.11 19.86 5.92
N SER A 183 11.50 21.11 5.67
CA SER A 183 12.24 21.52 4.47
C SER A 183 13.76 21.35 4.61
N GLY A 184 14.32 21.43 5.82
CA GLY A 184 15.69 21.03 6.13
C GLY A 184 15.90 19.53 5.95
N TYR A 185 14.92 18.70 6.35
CA TYR A 185 14.91 17.26 6.09
C TYR A 185 14.86 16.91 4.60
N VAL A 186 14.06 17.63 3.79
CA VAL A 186 14.08 17.47 2.32
C VAL A 186 15.41 17.94 1.73
N SER A 187 15.97 19.05 2.21
CA SER A 187 17.29 19.55 1.82
C SER A 187 18.37 18.51 2.09
N MET A 188 18.29 17.86 3.25
CA MET A 188 19.14 16.73 3.63
C MET A 188 18.93 15.55 2.67
N ALA A 189 17.69 15.09 2.45
CA ALA A 189 17.44 13.91 1.62
C ALA A 189 17.88 14.11 0.16
N TRP A 190 17.62 15.28 -0.43
CA TRP A 190 18.09 15.66 -1.77
C TRP A 190 19.58 16.02 -1.84
N ASN A 191 20.30 16.02 -0.71
CA ASN A 191 21.72 16.37 -0.62
C ASN A 191 22.03 17.79 -1.14
N LEU A 192 21.15 18.74 -0.85
CA LEU A 192 21.31 20.13 -1.28
C LEU A 192 22.56 20.76 -0.64
N PRO A 193 23.20 21.75 -1.30
CA PRO A 193 24.40 22.40 -0.78
C PRO A 193 24.14 23.34 0.41
N GLY A 194 22.87 23.64 0.70
CA GLY A 194 22.43 24.41 1.86
C GLY A 194 21.12 23.88 2.42
N ASN A 195 20.59 24.61 3.38
CA ASN A 195 19.26 24.43 3.96
C ASN A 195 18.27 25.31 3.20
N GLU A 196 17.24 24.70 2.63
CA GLU A 196 16.17 25.39 1.91
C GLU A 196 14.89 25.48 2.75
N TRP A 197 13.86 26.12 2.18
CA TRP A 197 12.52 26.27 2.77
C TRP A 197 11.46 25.99 1.69
N THR A 198 10.19 25.76 2.03
CA THR A 198 9.18 25.37 1.03
C THR A 198 9.02 26.39 -0.10
N GLY A 199 9.28 27.68 0.16
CA GLY A 199 9.24 28.73 -0.85
C GLY A 199 10.35 28.63 -1.91
N SER A 200 11.51 28.03 -1.59
CA SER A 200 12.63 27.85 -2.53
C SER A 200 12.77 26.43 -3.09
N LEU A 201 12.26 25.40 -2.41
CA LEU A 201 12.42 23.99 -2.81
C LEU A 201 11.90 23.70 -4.24
N ALA A 202 10.88 24.43 -4.71
CA ALA A 202 10.40 24.34 -6.08
C ALA A 202 11.46 24.69 -7.14
N THR A 203 12.45 25.53 -6.82
CA THR A 203 13.55 25.88 -7.75
C THR A 203 14.51 24.70 -7.98
N TYR A 204 14.66 23.82 -7.00
CA TYR A 204 15.47 22.59 -7.04
C TYR A 204 14.74 21.40 -7.69
N GLY A 205 13.42 21.50 -7.88
CA GLY A 205 12.59 20.48 -8.50
C GLY A 205 12.09 20.83 -9.90
N THR A 206 11.77 19.81 -10.68
CA THR A 206 10.90 19.88 -11.86
C THR A 206 9.51 19.42 -11.44
N ARG A 207 8.47 20.22 -11.70
CA ARG A 207 7.08 19.85 -11.42
C ARG A 207 6.71 18.61 -12.26
N ILE A 208 6.04 17.64 -11.65
CA ILE A 208 5.57 16.42 -12.30
C ILE A 208 4.07 16.20 -12.05
N ALA A 209 3.45 15.30 -12.81
CA ALA A 209 2.12 14.80 -12.52
C ALA A 209 2.15 13.94 -11.24
N ARG A 210 1.02 13.80 -10.53
CA ARG A 210 0.96 12.98 -9.29
C ARG A 210 1.09 11.49 -9.63
N GLU A 211 0.64 11.11 -10.81
CA GLU A 211 0.65 9.79 -11.40
C GLU A 211 2.09 9.33 -11.72
N ASP A 212 2.99 10.29 -11.98
CA ASP A 212 4.41 10.05 -12.25
C ASP A 212 5.25 9.84 -10.97
N LEU A 213 4.69 10.03 -9.77
CA LEU A 213 5.41 9.99 -8.50
C LEU A 213 6.23 8.70 -8.32
N GLN A 214 7.51 8.88 -8.00
CA GLN A 214 8.45 7.79 -7.73
C GLN A 214 9.22 8.07 -6.43
N PRO A 215 9.72 7.03 -5.74
CA PRO A 215 10.44 7.21 -4.47
C PRO A 215 11.56 8.26 -4.56
N GLY A 216 11.54 9.24 -3.65
CA GLY A 216 12.47 10.36 -3.58
C GLY A 216 12.04 11.63 -4.31
N ASP A 217 10.93 11.60 -5.06
CA ASP A 217 10.18 12.82 -5.41
C ASP A 217 9.51 13.40 -4.13
N ILE A 218 9.13 14.67 -4.13
CA ILE A 218 8.46 15.33 -2.99
C ILE A 218 7.03 15.76 -3.34
N LEU A 219 6.21 15.89 -2.31
CA LEU A 219 4.95 16.62 -2.33
C LEU A 219 5.17 17.90 -1.53
N LEU A 220 5.08 19.04 -2.20
CA LEU A 220 5.38 20.36 -1.67
C LEU A 220 4.11 21.20 -1.57
N PHE A 221 3.80 21.70 -0.38
CA PHE A 221 2.81 22.75 -0.17
C PHE A 221 3.48 23.97 0.47
N HIS A 222 3.38 25.10 -0.21
CA HIS A 222 3.81 26.39 0.30
C HIS A 222 2.60 27.32 0.36
N ASN A 223 2.32 27.83 1.55
CA ASN A 223 1.30 28.84 1.81
C ASN A 223 1.98 30.22 1.90
N PRO A 224 1.79 31.14 0.94
CA PRO A 224 2.40 32.47 1.01
C PRO A 224 1.86 33.36 2.15
N ALA A 225 0.65 33.08 2.64
CA ALA A 225 0.02 33.86 3.72
C ALA A 225 0.48 33.42 5.12
N ASP A 226 0.84 32.15 5.29
CA ASP A 226 1.56 31.64 6.46
C ASP A 226 2.70 30.72 6.01
N PRO A 227 3.84 31.31 5.59
CA PRO A 227 4.93 30.55 5.02
C PRO A 227 5.77 29.85 6.09
N SER A 228 5.64 30.24 7.37
CA SER A 228 6.41 29.65 8.46
C SER A 228 5.70 28.48 9.12
N LYS A 229 4.40 28.55 9.42
CA LYS A 229 3.66 27.47 10.09
C LYS A 229 2.68 26.74 9.18
N GLY A 230 2.15 27.43 8.17
CA GLY A 230 1.14 26.92 7.23
C GLY A 230 1.71 26.22 5.99
N SER A 231 3.01 25.93 5.93
CA SER A 231 3.66 25.25 4.80
C SER A 231 4.28 23.91 5.25
N HIS A 232 4.28 22.90 4.38
CA HIS A 232 4.85 21.59 4.68
C HIS A 232 5.32 20.87 3.41
N VAL A 233 6.21 19.89 3.60
CA VAL A 233 6.76 19.08 2.51
C VAL A 233 7.04 17.65 2.98
N THR A 234 6.65 16.68 2.16
CA THR A 234 6.92 15.26 2.39
C THR A 234 7.74 14.67 1.25
N ILE A 235 8.54 13.65 1.56
CA ILE A 235 9.23 12.83 0.55
C ILE A 235 8.35 11.62 0.26
N PHE A 236 7.98 11.45 -1.00
CA PHE A 236 7.21 10.30 -1.45
C PHE A 236 8.08 9.03 -1.39
N GLY A 237 7.62 8.03 -0.65
CA GLY A 237 8.30 6.75 -0.43
C GLY A 237 7.81 5.59 -1.29
N GLY A 238 6.72 5.78 -2.05
CA GLY A 238 6.01 4.73 -2.78
C GLY A 238 4.55 4.61 -2.34
N TRP A 239 3.68 4.21 -3.28
CA TRP A 239 2.29 3.86 -3.01
C TRP A 239 2.19 2.64 -2.08
N THR A 240 1.18 2.59 -1.21
CA THR A 240 0.93 1.42 -0.34
C THR A 240 0.34 0.23 -1.08
N ASP A 241 -0.40 0.50 -2.16
CA ASP A 241 -1.12 -0.46 -2.98
C ASP A 241 -1.39 0.13 -4.39
N TYR A 242 -2.12 -0.62 -5.21
CA TYR A 242 -2.42 -0.28 -6.61
C TYR A 242 -3.52 0.79 -6.78
N THR A 243 -4.21 1.20 -5.71
CA THR A 243 -5.28 2.21 -5.79
C THR A 243 -4.74 3.64 -5.85
N HIS A 244 -3.47 3.84 -5.49
CA HIS A 244 -2.81 5.14 -5.38
C HIS A 244 -3.56 6.15 -4.47
N THR A 245 -4.38 5.66 -3.53
CA THR A 245 -5.08 6.50 -2.54
C THR A 245 -4.18 6.88 -1.36
N HIS A 246 -3.19 6.05 -1.03
CA HIS A 246 -2.27 6.24 0.09
C HIS A 246 -0.82 5.97 -0.31
N TYR A 247 0.10 6.70 0.30
CA TYR A 247 1.54 6.57 0.08
C TYR A 247 2.30 6.48 1.40
N THR A 248 3.50 5.90 1.35
CA THR A 248 4.49 6.07 2.41
C THR A 248 5.04 7.50 2.34
N ALA A 249 4.68 8.37 3.28
CA ALA A 249 5.39 9.62 3.49
C ALA A 249 6.63 9.38 4.35
N TYR A 250 7.77 9.93 3.95
CA TYR A 250 8.85 10.25 4.88
C TYR A 250 8.82 11.74 5.14
N GLU A 251 8.74 12.14 6.39
CA GLU A 251 8.58 13.56 6.78
C GLU A 251 9.27 13.86 8.11
N GLN A 252 9.49 15.14 8.37
CA GLN A 252 9.77 15.63 9.71
C GLN A 252 8.60 16.51 10.14
N THR A 253 8.03 16.17 11.29
CA THR A 253 6.92 16.84 11.98
C THR A 253 7.19 16.74 13.49
N THR A 254 6.46 17.46 14.34
CA THR A 254 6.59 17.24 15.79
C THR A 254 6.16 15.80 16.17
N PRO A 255 6.86 15.11 17.09
CA PRO A 255 8.06 15.52 17.81
C PRO A 255 9.40 15.17 17.11
N HIS A 256 9.41 14.29 16.11
CA HIS A 256 10.64 13.84 15.42
C HIS A 256 10.38 13.36 13.98
N THR A 257 11.45 13.16 13.19
CA THR A 257 11.36 12.57 11.85
C THR A 257 10.66 11.21 11.89
N ARG A 258 9.71 10.98 10.97
CA ARG A 258 8.88 9.77 10.95
C ARG A 258 8.57 9.30 9.53
N LYS A 259 8.16 8.03 9.45
CA LYS A 259 7.59 7.42 8.25
C LYS A 259 6.16 7.02 8.58
N GLN A 260 5.19 7.45 7.78
CA GLN A 260 3.77 7.16 8.00
C GLN A 260 3.06 6.81 6.69
N THR A 261 1.96 6.06 6.79
CA THR A 261 1.00 5.93 5.69
C THR A 261 0.11 7.17 5.66
N THR A 262 0.10 7.87 4.52
CA THR A 262 -0.51 9.19 4.36
C THR A 262 -1.47 9.15 3.16
N PRO A 263 -2.68 9.72 3.25
CA PRO A 263 -3.59 9.83 2.11
C PRO A 263 -3.02 10.77 1.05
N MET A 264 -3.30 10.50 -0.22
CA MET A 264 -2.88 11.36 -1.32
C MET A 264 -3.69 12.68 -1.32
N ALA A 265 -3.09 13.87 -1.20
CA ALA A 265 -1.66 14.19 -1.09
C ALA A 265 -1.16 14.43 0.36
N TYR A 266 -2.06 14.83 1.27
CA TYR A 266 -1.84 14.95 2.71
C TYR A 266 -3.21 15.08 3.40
N TRP A 267 -3.27 14.99 4.74
CA TRP A 267 -4.54 15.14 5.47
C TRP A 267 -5.16 16.54 5.31
N THR A 268 -4.36 17.59 5.51
CA THR A 268 -4.76 18.99 5.33
C THR A 268 -4.23 19.53 4.01
N ASN A 269 -4.95 20.47 3.37
CA ASN A 269 -4.56 21.13 2.12
C ASN A 269 -4.26 20.17 0.94
N SER A 270 -4.91 19.00 0.90
CA SER A 270 -4.63 17.89 -0.03
C SER A 270 -4.66 18.28 -1.53
N GLY A 271 -5.51 19.23 -1.93
CA GLY A 271 -5.55 19.78 -3.28
C GLY A 271 -4.31 20.62 -3.65
N SER A 272 -3.67 21.26 -2.66
CA SER A 272 -2.64 22.28 -2.85
C SER A 272 -1.21 21.74 -2.87
N TYR A 273 -0.98 20.47 -2.51
CA TYR A 273 0.32 19.82 -2.64
C TYR A 273 0.66 19.54 -4.11
N VAL A 274 1.81 20.04 -4.55
CA VAL A 274 2.32 19.86 -5.91
C VAL A 274 3.51 18.90 -5.89
N ALA A 275 3.54 17.95 -6.83
CA ALA A 275 4.61 16.96 -6.93
C ALA A 275 5.84 17.54 -7.64
N TYR A 276 7.02 17.34 -7.08
CA TYR A 276 8.30 17.77 -7.65
C TYR A 276 9.35 16.66 -7.65
N ARG A 277 10.07 16.55 -8.76
CA ARG A 277 11.20 15.65 -8.99
C ARG A 277 12.51 16.41 -8.91
N TYR A 278 13.46 15.98 -8.10
CA TYR A 278 14.73 16.68 -7.93
C TYR A 278 15.51 16.81 -9.25
N LYS A 279 15.93 18.03 -9.61
CA LYS A 279 16.67 18.32 -10.86
C LYS A 279 18.07 17.71 -10.90
N GLY A 280 18.68 17.47 -9.74
CA GLY A 280 20.00 16.81 -9.63
C GLY A 280 19.93 15.28 -9.66
N LEU A 281 18.78 14.67 -9.99
CA LEU A 281 18.71 13.22 -10.19
C LEU A 281 19.56 12.79 -11.38
N SER A 282 20.61 12.00 -11.16
CA SER A 282 21.33 11.36 -12.25
C SER A 282 20.43 10.35 -12.97
N THR A 283 20.14 10.60 -14.24
CA THR A 283 19.69 9.58 -15.21
C THR A 283 20.87 8.69 -15.65
N GLY A 284 21.65 8.22 -14.67
CA GLY A 284 22.67 7.17 -14.79
C GLY A 284 23.63 7.23 -15.98
N THR A 285 24.45 8.30 -16.08
CA THR A 285 25.65 8.33 -16.94
C THR A 285 26.81 8.93 -16.14
N GLY A 286 27.72 8.07 -15.65
CA GLY A 286 28.86 8.49 -14.81
C GLY A 286 29.36 7.36 -13.91
N GLY A 287 30.44 6.69 -14.32
CA GLY A 287 30.87 5.40 -13.77
C GLY A 287 31.26 5.37 -12.29
N SER A 288 30.33 4.90 -11.44
CA SER A 288 30.59 3.88 -10.42
C SER A 288 29.30 3.36 -9.77
N GLY A 289 28.94 2.11 -10.08
CA GLY A 289 28.24 1.25 -9.12
C GLY A 289 26.84 1.62 -8.62
N SER A 290 26.03 2.43 -9.31
CA SER A 290 24.58 2.50 -9.06
C SER A 290 23.81 2.08 -10.32
N THR A 291 23.10 0.96 -10.23
CA THR A 291 22.99 0.02 -11.36
C THR A 291 21.58 -0.11 -11.93
N THR A 292 20.80 0.97 -11.90
CA THR A 292 19.39 1.00 -12.36
C THR A 292 19.24 1.19 -13.88
N THR A 293 20.20 1.85 -14.55
CA THR A 293 20.24 1.95 -16.01
C THR A 293 20.61 0.59 -16.62
N PHE A 294 19.90 0.16 -17.66
CA PHE A 294 20.20 -1.08 -18.37
C PHE A 294 21.55 -0.98 -19.11
N PRO A 295 22.53 -1.86 -18.84
CA PRO A 295 23.90 -1.71 -19.37
C PRO A 295 24.06 -2.17 -20.84
N GLY A 296 22.94 -2.46 -21.53
CA GLY A 296 22.89 -2.96 -22.89
C GLY A 296 22.86 -4.49 -22.97
N ALA A 297 22.11 -5.02 -23.95
CA ALA A 297 21.91 -6.47 -24.11
C ALA A 297 23.23 -7.24 -24.33
N GLY A 298 24.20 -6.63 -25.01
CA GLY A 298 25.54 -7.21 -25.24
C GLY A 298 26.42 -7.37 -23.99
N LYS A 299 25.93 -7.05 -22.78
CA LYS A 299 26.58 -7.43 -21.51
C LYS A 299 26.15 -8.80 -20.99
N PHE A 300 25.22 -9.45 -21.67
CA PHE A 300 24.60 -10.72 -21.28
C PHE A 300 24.58 -11.69 -22.47
N GLY A 301 24.52 -12.99 -22.20
CA GLY A 301 24.59 -14.03 -23.23
C GLY A 301 25.97 -14.72 -23.34
N PRO A 302 26.10 -15.69 -24.24
CA PRO A 302 27.29 -16.54 -24.35
C PRO A 302 28.59 -15.74 -24.48
N GLY A 303 29.61 -16.10 -23.68
CA GLY A 303 30.92 -15.45 -23.68
C GLY A 303 31.02 -14.15 -22.86
N ALA A 304 29.91 -13.61 -22.36
CA ALA A 304 29.96 -12.43 -21.50
C ALA A 304 30.64 -12.72 -20.14
N ASN A 305 31.66 -11.96 -19.80
CA ASN A 305 32.31 -11.99 -18.48
C ASN A 305 32.46 -10.57 -17.93
N ASN A 306 31.60 -10.16 -17.00
CA ASN A 306 31.58 -8.80 -16.44
C ASN A 306 30.75 -8.69 -15.14
N ALA A 307 30.88 -7.56 -14.45
CA ALA A 307 30.20 -7.31 -13.17
C ALA A 307 28.65 -7.28 -13.27
N TYR A 308 28.07 -6.94 -14.42
CA TYR A 308 26.61 -6.90 -14.59
C TYR A 308 26.01 -8.31 -14.59
N VAL A 309 26.73 -9.34 -15.04
CA VAL A 309 26.31 -10.74 -14.92
C VAL A 309 26.20 -11.13 -13.44
N THR A 310 27.23 -10.83 -12.64
CA THR A 310 27.20 -11.10 -11.18
C THR A 310 26.07 -10.36 -10.49
N GLN A 311 25.84 -9.11 -10.87
CA GLN A 311 24.75 -8.30 -10.34
C GLN A 311 23.37 -8.86 -10.72
N LEU A 312 23.17 -9.24 -11.99
CA LEU A 312 21.95 -9.88 -12.47
C LEU A 312 21.66 -11.14 -11.65
N GLY A 313 22.65 -12.03 -11.51
CA GLY A 313 22.48 -13.27 -10.75
C GLY A 313 22.16 -13.01 -9.28
N LYS A 314 22.78 -12.00 -8.64
CA LYS A 314 22.42 -11.58 -7.27
C LYS A 314 20.96 -11.11 -7.18
N LEU A 315 20.50 -10.29 -8.13
CA LEU A 315 19.10 -9.83 -8.19
C LEU A 315 18.13 -11.00 -8.42
N LEU A 316 18.46 -11.93 -9.32
CA LEU A 316 17.66 -13.14 -9.58
C LEU A 316 17.60 -14.07 -8.36
N VAL A 317 18.71 -14.25 -7.64
CA VAL A 317 18.75 -14.99 -6.36
C VAL A 317 17.81 -14.36 -5.34
N ALA A 318 17.86 -13.03 -5.17
CA ALA A 318 16.95 -12.29 -4.28
C ALA A 318 15.47 -12.42 -4.70
N ARG A 319 15.18 -12.63 -5.99
CA ARG A 319 13.84 -12.93 -6.51
C ARG A 319 13.49 -14.42 -6.54
N GLY A 320 14.14 -15.29 -5.75
CA GLY A 320 13.81 -16.71 -5.65
C GLY A 320 14.53 -17.63 -6.65
N GLY A 321 15.50 -17.09 -7.39
CA GLY A 321 16.30 -17.80 -8.39
C GLY A 321 17.42 -18.67 -7.83
N LYS A 322 17.62 -18.73 -6.50
CA LYS A 322 18.74 -19.45 -5.85
C LYS A 322 18.95 -20.88 -6.38
N ARG A 323 17.85 -21.60 -6.65
CA ARG A 323 17.86 -22.99 -7.16
C ARG A 323 18.59 -23.21 -8.50
N PHE A 324 18.79 -22.16 -9.30
CA PHE A 324 19.49 -22.27 -10.59
C PHE A 324 21.02 -22.20 -10.42
N TYR A 325 21.52 -21.69 -9.29
CA TYR A 325 22.94 -21.48 -9.03
C TYR A 325 23.48 -22.54 -8.07
N LYS A 326 24.35 -23.45 -8.58
CA LYS A 326 24.99 -24.49 -7.75
C LYS A 326 26.04 -23.93 -6.79
N VAL A 327 26.87 -22.99 -7.27
CA VAL A 327 27.97 -22.36 -6.52
C VAL A 327 27.59 -20.93 -6.10
N GLY A 328 26.83 -20.22 -6.94
CA GLY A 328 26.39 -18.85 -6.74
C GLY A 328 26.49 -18.03 -8.04
N PRO A 329 26.03 -16.78 -8.06
CA PRO A 329 26.26 -15.85 -9.17
C PRO A 329 27.74 -15.53 -9.37
N GLY A 330 28.24 -15.66 -10.61
CA GLY A 330 29.61 -15.33 -11.00
C GLY A 330 29.66 -14.20 -12.05
N PRO A 331 30.85 -13.78 -12.50
CA PRO A 331 30.99 -12.76 -13.55
C PRO A 331 30.86 -13.33 -14.97
N ALA A 332 31.15 -14.62 -15.16
CA ALA A 332 30.96 -15.33 -16.43
C ALA A 332 29.51 -15.81 -16.58
N TRP A 333 28.89 -15.49 -17.72
CA TRP A 333 27.53 -15.87 -18.05
C TRP A 333 27.39 -17.37 -18.31
N GLY A 334 26.49 -18.03 -17.58
CA GLY A 334 26.22 -19.46 -17.69
C GLY A 334 24.76 -19.81 -18.03
N SER A 335 24.51 -21.11 -18.11
CA SER A 335 23.15 -21.67 -18.24
C SER A 335 22.27 -21.35 -17.02
N ALA A 336 22.87 -21.19 -15.85
CA ALA A 336 22.19 -20.76 -14.62
C ALA A 336 21.57 -19.37 -14.75
N ASP A 337 22.33 -18.38 -15.24
CA ASP A 337 21.87 -17.00 -15.43
C ASP A 337 20.73 -16.93 -16.44
N ARG A 338 20.88 -17.63 -17.57
CA ARG A 338 19.83 -17.75 -18.60
C ARG A 338 18.55 -18.36 -18.04
N GLN A 339 18.63 -19.51 -17.36
CA GLN A 339 17.45 -20.20 -16.82
C GLN A 339 16.76 -19.39 -15.71
N ALA A 340 17.54 -18.73 -14.84
CA ALA A 340 17.00 -17.86 -13.80
C ALA A 340 16.31 -16.63 -14.41
N THR A 341 16.90 -16.02 -15.45
CA THR A 341 16.32 -14.90 -16.20
C THR A 341 15.03 -15.32 -16.88
N GLU A 342 15.04 -16.43 -17.60
CA GLU A 342 13.87 -17.01 -18.29
C GLU A 342 12.73 -17.30 -17.30
N ALA A 343 13.05 -17.84 -16.13
CA ALA A 343 12.08 -18.09 -15.07
C ALA A 343 11.50 -16.78 -14.47
N PHE A 344 12.29 -15.72 -14.39
CA PHE A 344 11.83 -14.40 -13.94
C PHE A 344 10.95 -13.71 -14.98
N GLN A 345 11.34 -13.75 -16.26
CA GLN A 345 10.52 -13.25 -17.38
C GLN A 345 9.16 -13.96 -17.43
N LYS A 346 9.16 -15.30 -17.34
CA LYS A 346 7.92 -16.11 -17.27
C LYS A 346 7.08 -15.79 -16.03
N ALA A 347 7.69 -15.44 -14.90
CA ALA A 347 6.95 -15.01 -13.71
C ALA A 347 6.14 -13.72 -13.96
N GLN A 348 6.62 -12.81 -14.83
CA GLN A 348 5.86 -11.61 -15.23
C GLN A 348 4.65 -11.96 -16.10
N GLY A 349 4.64 -13.13 -16.73
CA GLY A 349 3.64 -13.58 -17.69
C GLY A 349 4.07 -13.49 -19.15
N TRP A 350 5.32 -13.06 -19.40
CA TRP A 350 5.91 -12.93 -20.74
C TRP A 350 6.11 -14.29 -21.41
N LYS A 351 6.04 -14.31 -22.75
CA LYS A 351 6.02 -15.56 -23.55
C LYS A 351 6.84 -15.42 -24.84
N GLY A 352 7.24 -16.55 -25.40
CA GLY A 352 7.97 -16.58 -26.68
C GLY A 352 9.27 -15.78 -26.60
N LYS A 353 9.48 -14.85 -27.54
CA LYS A 353 10.69 -14.03 -27.63
C LYS A 353 10.89 -13.05 -26.46
N GLU A 354 9.85 -12.77 -25.68
CA GLU A 354 9.92 -11.90 -24.49
C GLU A 354 10.43 -12.65 -23.24
N ALA A 355 10.48 -13.98 -23.30
CA ALA A 355 10.95 -14.87 -22.25
C ALA A 355 12.06 -15.80 -22.79
N ASP A 356 13.06 -15.19 -23.42
CA ASP A 356 14.20 -15.83 -24.08
C ASP A 356 15.35 -16.22 -23.14
N GLY A 357 15.34 -15.69 -21.91
CA GLY A 357 16.40 -15.85 -20.92
C GLY A 357 17.56 -14.85 -21.06
N ILE A 358 17.43 -13.81 -21.89
CA ILE A 358 18.38 -12.70 -21.99
C ILE A 358 17.72 -11.44 -21.38
N PRO A 359 18.34 -10.78 -20.39
CA PRO A 359 17.71 -9.63 -19.77
C PRO A 359 17.70 -8.44 -20.73
N GLY A 360 16.49 -8.00 -21.12
CA GLY A 360 16.27 -6.72 -21.80
C GLY A 360 16.09 -5.55 -20.81
N PRO A 361 15.84 -4.33 -21.31
CA PRO A 361 15.62 -3.14 -20.48
C PRO A 361 14.52 -3.33 -19.42
N ASP A 362 13.43 -4.00 -19.78
CA ASP A 362 12.31 -4.28 -18.88
C ASP A 362 12.67 -5.32 -17.81
N THR A 363 13.44 -6.36 -18.20
CA THR A 363 13.91 -7.38 -17.26
C THR A 363 14.81 -6.74 -16.20
N TRP A 364 15.73 -5.89 -16.65
CA TRP A 364 16.66 -5.16 -15.78
C TRP A 364 15.91 -4.19 -14.87
N ARG A 365 15.05 -3.32 -15.42
CA ARG A 365 14.25 -2.34 -14.66
C ARG A 365 13.44 -3.00 -13.54
N LEU A 366 12.76 -4.12 -13.84
CA LEU A 366 12.01 -4.86 -12.84
C LEU A 366 12.94 -5.41 -11.75
N LEU A 367 14.04 -6.07 -12.12
CA LEU A 367 15.00 -6.64 -11.17
C LEU A 367 15.62 -5.57 -10.26
N THR A 368 16.19 -4.51 -10.83
CA THR A 368 16.87 -3.43 -10.11
C THR A 368 15.91 -2.55 -9.32
N GLY A 369 14.68 -2.36 -9.80
CA GLY A 369 13.64 -1.57 -9.13
C GLY A 369 12.95 -2.29 -7.97
N GLY A 370 13.25 -3.57 -7.71
CA GLY A 370 12.54 -4.35 -6.71
C GLY A 370 11.11 -4.78 -7.11
N THR A 371 10.66 -4.40 -8.31
CA THR A 371 9.27 -4.56 -8.78
C THR A 371 9.07 -5.80 -9.67
N GLY A 372 7.81 -6.12 -9.95
CA GLY A 372 7.44 -7.34 -10.69
C GLY A 372 7.39 -8.59 -9.81
N ARG A 373 6.84 -9.66 -10.35
CA ARG A 373 6.63 -10.94 -9.64
C ARG A 373 7.97 -11.65 -9.41
N SER A 374 8.21 -12.12 -8.19
CA SER A 374 9.35 -13.00 -7.90
C SER A 374 9.23 -14.32 -8.66
N ILE A 375 10.36 -14.98 -8.93
CA ILE A 375 10.41 -16.32 -9.48
C ILE A 375 9.68 -17.25 -8.48
N PRO A 376 8.60 -17.94 -8.89
CA PRO A 376 7.91 -18.85 -7.98
C PRO A 376 8.87 -19.88 -7.42
N VAL A 377 8.86 -20.10 -6.10
CA VAL A 377 9.43 -21.31 -5.50
C VAL A 377 8.79 -22.52 -6.18
N GLY A 378 9.55 -23.60 -6.34
CA GLY A 378 9.31 -24.68 -7.31
C GLY A 378 8.08 -25.58 -7.12
N GLY A 379 6.89 -25.02 -6.88
CA GLY A 379 5.62 -25.65 -7.23
C GLY A 379 5.32 -25.35 -8.71
N ARG A 380 5.26 -26.40 -9.53
CA ARG A 380 4.90 -26.42 -10.97
C ARG A 380 3.83 -25.35 -11.27
N GLY A 381 4.24 -24.21 -11.83
CA GLY A 381 3.47 -22.97 -11.85
C GLY A 381 2.09 -23.13 -12.49
N GLY A 382 1.07 -23.33 -11.65
CA GLY A 382 -0.32 -23.30 -12.06
C GLY A 382 -0.75 -21.87 -12.27
N SER A 383 -1.12 -21.52 -13.49
CA SER A 383 -2.12 -20.48 -13.68
C SER A 383 -3.37 -20.86 -12.89
N THR A 384 -3.99 -19.89 -12.21
CA THR A 384 -5.37 -20.02 -11.71
C THR A 384 -6.40 -20.10 -12.84
N ALA A 385 -5.98 -19.86 -14.09
CA ALA A 385 -6.66 -20.42 -15.25
C ALA A 385 -6.42 -21.94 -15.32
N VAL A 386 -7.49 -22.72 -15.27
CA VAL A 386 -7.54 -24.13 -15.69
C VAL A 386 -6.72 -24.28 -16.98
N PRO A 387 -5.72 -25.19 -17.03
CA PRO A 387 -4.94 -25.39 -18.25
C PRO A 387 -5.87 -25.74 -19.42
N ALA A 388 -5.57 -25.26 -20.63
CA ALA A 388 -6.35 -25.66 -21.81
C ALA A 388 -6.33 -27.19 -21.96
N PHE A 389 -7.49 -27.77 -22.30
CA PHE A 389 -7.59 -29.21 -22.55
C PHE A 389 -6.76 -29.55 -23.80
N PRO A 390 -5.77 -30.47 -23.71
CA PRO A 390 -4.83 -30.71 -24.82
C PRO A 390 -5.45 -31.49 -25.98
N GLY A 391 -6.66 -32.03 -25.83
CA GLY A 391 -7.35 -32.82 -26.85
C GLY A 391 -7.42 -34.32 -26.51
N ARG A 392 -8.47 -34.99 -26.98
CA ARG A 392 -8.74 -36.41 -26.67
C ARG A 392 -7.67 -37.37 -27.20
N GLY A 393 -6.85 -36.96 -28.17
CA GLY A 393 -5.78 -37.79 -28.75
C GLY A 393 -4.70 -38.22 -27.74
N TYR A 394 -4.44 -37.39 -26.72
CA TYR A 394 -3.39 -37.64 -25.71
C TYR A 394 -3.76 -38.68 -24.64
N PHE A 395 -5.04 -39.09 -24.57
CA PHE A 395 -5.60 -39.98 -23.55
C PHE A 395 -6.16 -41.25 -24.19
N ARG A 396 -5.29 -41.98 -24.89
CA ARG A 396 -5.62 -43.22 -25.62
C ARG A 396 -4.60 -44.29 -25.29
N THR A 397 -5.00 -45.56 -25.43
CA THR A 397 -4.12 -46.72 -25.24
C THR A 397 -2.82 -46.57 -26.04
N GLY A 398 -1.68 -46.79 -25.37
CA GLY A 398 -0.34 -46.66 -25.95
C GLY A 398 0.27 -45.25 -25.87
N GLN A 399 -0.51 -44.20 -25.54
CA GLN A 399 0.04 -42.86 -25.37
C GLN A 399 0.94 -42.75 -24.13
N SER A 400 2.06 -42.04 -24.28
CA SER A 400 2.94 -41.67 -23.17
C SER A 400 3.40 -40.22 -23.32
N ASN A 401 2.91 -39.33 -22.47
CA ASN A 401 3.12 -37.89 -22.61
C ASN A 401 2.94 -37.14 -21.26
N SER A 402 3.36 -35.87 -21.23
CA SER A 402 3.29 -35.04 -20.02
C SER A 402 1.87 -34.62 -19.59
N HIS A 403 0.86 -34.83 -20.43
CA HIS A 403 -0.54 -34.52 -20.10
C HIS A 403 -1.18 -35.64 -19.29
N VAL A 404 -0.83 -36.91 -19.55
CA VAL A 404 -1.26 -38.05 -18.73
C VAL A 404 -0.65 -37.96 -17.32
N ASP A 405 0.68 -37.69 -17.22
CA ASP A 405 1.35 -37.42 -15.93
C ASP A 405 0.62 -36.36 -15.10
N ARG A 406 0.23 -35.27 -15.77
CA ARG A 406 -0.48 -34.15 -15.14
C ARG A 406 -1.90 -34.52 -14.73
N LEU A 407 -2.63 -35.25 -15.58
CA LEU A 407 -3.99 -35.73 -15.31
C LEU A 407 -3.99 -36.65 -14.08
N GLY A 408 -3.14 -37.68 -14.07
CA GLY A 408 -3.09 -38.66 -12.99
C GLY A 408 -2.70 -38.03 -11.64
N LYS A 409 -1.73 -37.11 -11.64
CA LYS A 409 -1.38 -36.32 -10.44
C LYS A 409 -2.54 -35.45 -9.94
N GLN A 410 -3.34 -34.88 -10.84
CA GLN A 410 -4.51 -34.08 -10.47
C GLN A 410 -5.67 -34.96 -9.96
N LEU A 411 -5.89 -36.14 -10.56
CA LEU A 411 -6.86 -37.13 -10.07
C LEU A 411 -6.52 -37.55 -8.62
N VAL A 412 -5.27 -37.93 -8.35
CA VAL A 412 -4.81 -38.25 -6.98
C VAL A 412 -5.01 -37.05 -6.04
N LYS A 413 -4.64 -35.83 -6.44
CA LYS A 413 -4.84 -34.62 -5.63
C LYS A 413 -6.31 -34.35 -5.29
N LYS A 414 -7.24 -34.74 -6.16
CA LYS A 414 -8.69 -34.60 -5.97
C LYS A 414 -9.32 -35.83 -5.28
N GLY A 415 -8.53 -36.83 -4.86
CA GLY A 415 -9.00 -38.05 -4.18
C GLY A 415 -9.31 -39.25 -5.09
N TYR A 416 -9.21 -39.08 -6.41
CA TYR A 416 -9.53 -40.10 -7.42
C TYR A 416 -8.29 -40.92 -7.81
N GLY A 417 -7.55 -41.42 -6.83
CA GLY A 417 -6.32 -42.20 -7.04
C GLY A 417 -6.49 -43.72 -6.97
N ARG A 418 -7.69 -44.22 -6.60
CA ARG A 418 -7.89 -45.57 -6.06
C ARG A 418 -7.44 -46.74 -6.94
N TYR A 419 -7.37 -46.55 -8.26
CA TYR A 419 -6.96 -47.59 -9.20
C TYR A 419 -5.46 -47.60 -9.53
N TYR A 420 -4.67 -46.66 -8.98
CA TYR A 420 -3.20 -46.68 -9.13
C TYR A 420 -2.55 -47.58 -8.07
N LEU A 421 -1.83 -48.62 -8.51
CA LEU A 421 -1.07 -49.51 -7.61
C LEU A 421 0.25 -48.87 -7.14
N SER A 422 0.93 -48.15 -8.03
CA SER A 422 2.25 -47.51 -7.77
C SER A 422 2.23 -45.99 -7.97
N GLY A 423 1.04 -45.39 -8.02
CA GLY A 423 0.84 -43.98 -8.37
C GLY A 423 0.71 -43.70 -9.88
N PRO A 424 0.42 -42.45 -10.26
CA PRO A 424 0.25 -42.01 -11.64
C PRO A 424 1.59 -41.83 -12.38
N GLY A 425 1.60 -42.11 -13.67
CA GLY A 425 2.77 -41.96 -14.55
C GLY A 425 2.44 -41.26 -15.89
N PRO A 426 3.43 -41.09 -16.78
CA PRO A 426 3.24 -40.43 -18.08
C PRO A 426 2.54 -41.31 -19.13
N ARG A 427 2.41 -42.62 -18.91
CA ARG A 427 1.80 -43.58 -19.83
C ARG A 427 0.31 -43.77 -19.50
N TRP A 428 -0.56 -43.68 -20.49
CA TRP A 428 -2.00 -43.91 -20.32
C TRP A 428 -2.29 -45.40 -20.11
N THR A 429 -3.01 -45.70 -19.04
CA THR A 429 -3.38 -47.04 -18.61
C THR A 429 -4.87 -47.15 -18.27
N GLU A 430 -5.37 -48.38 -18.09
CA GLU A 430 -6.73 -48.63 -17.60
C GLU A 430 -6.94 -48.06 -16.18
N ALA A 431 -5.89 -47.89 -15.37
CA ALA A 431 -6.00 -47.21 -14.08
C ALA A 431 -6.38 -45.73 -14.25
N ASP A 432 -5.79 -45.03 -15.23
CA ASP A 432 -6.14 -43.65 -15.57
C ASP A 432 -7.61 -43.57 -16.02
N ARG A 433 -8.01 -44.44 -16.96
CA ARG A 433 -9.39 -44.50 -17.48
C ARG A 433 -10.41 -44.70 -16.35
N ARG A 434 -10.18 -45.66 -15.45
CA ARG A 434 -11.07 -45.93 -14.31
C ARG A 434 -11.09 -44.82 -13.26
N ASN A 435 -9.95 -44.15 -13.01
CA ASN A 435 -9.89 -43.00 -12.10
C ASN A 435 -10.65 -41.79 -12.70
N VAL A 436 -10.55 -41.55 -14.01
CA VAL A 436 -11.36 -40.53 -14.71
C VAL A 436 -12.84 -40.90 -14.67
N GLU A 437 -13.21 -42.16 -14.93
CA GLU A 437 -14.60 -42.66 -14.86
C GLU A 437 -15.20 -42.44 -13.46
N ALA A 438 -14.43 -42.71 -12.40
CA ALA A 438 -14.85 -42.44 -11.02
C ALA A 438 -15.04 -40.94 -10.75
N PHE A 439 -14.17 -40.08 -11.27
CA PHE A 439 -14.33 -38.62 -11.21
C PHE A 439 -15.59 -38.16 -11.95
N GLN A 440 -15.80 -38.59 -13.19
CA GLN A 440 -16.97 -38.26 -14.00
C GLN A 440 -18.29 -38.65 -13.31
N LYS A 441 -18.36 -39.87 -12.75
CA LYS A 441 -19.52 -40.34 -11.97
C LYS A 441 -19.76 -39.48 -10.72
N ALA A 442 -18.70 -39.06 -10.03
CA ALA A 442 -18.79 -38.15 -8.89
C ALA A 442 -19.17 -36.70 -9.28
N GLN A 443 -19.00 -36.31 -10.55
CA GLN A 443 -19.56 -35.06 -11.10
C GLN A 443 -21.03 -35.20 -11.54
N GLY A 444 -21.67 -36.35 -11.29
CA GLY A 444 -23.08 -36.63 -11.60
C GLY A 444 -23.34 -37.24 -12.98
N TRP A 445 -22.29 -37.50 -13.77
CA TRP A 445 -22.43 -37.97 -15.16
C TRP A 445 -22.80 -39.45 -15.23
N ARG A 446 -23.58 -39.84 -16.24
CA ARG A 446 -24.15 -41.19 -16.37
C ARG A 446 -24.00 -41.76 -17.78
N GLY A 447 -24.05 -43.09 -17.89
CA GLY A 447 -23.95 -43.79 -19.17
C GLY A 447 -22.68 -43.41 -19.95
N ALA A 448 -22.85 -43.08 -21.23
CA ALA A 448 -21.77 -42.73 -22.14
C ALA A 448 -20.98 -41.45 -21.78
N GLU A 449 -21.51 -40.59 -20.89
CA GLU A 449 -20.79 -39.40 -20.43
C GLU A 449 -19.67 -39.74 -19.42
N ALA A 450 -19.80 -40.87 -18.73
CA ALA A 450 -18.82 -41.39 -17.78
C ALA A 450 -17.98 -42.53 -18.41
N ASP A 451 -17.45 -42.28 -19.61
CA ASP A 451 -16.66 -43.21 -20.42
C ASP A 451 -15.23 -43.50 -19.87
N GLY A 452 -14.75 -42.66 -18.96
CA GLY A 452 -13.38 -42.65 -18.45
C GLY A 452 -12.37 -41.96 -19.37
N TYR A 453 -12.81 -41.25 -20.40
CA TYR A 453 -11.94 -40.48 -21.29
C TYR A 453 -12.15 -38.96 -21.06
N PRO A 454 -11.11 -38.23 -20.63
CA PRO A 454 -11.27 -36.82 -20.31
C PRO A 454 -11.64 -36.02 -21.57
N GLY A 455 -12.74 -35.27 -21.48
CA GLY A 455 -13.11 -34.23 -22.44
C GLY A 455 -12.76 -32.83 -21.92
N PRO A 456 -13.07 -31.77 -22.69
CA PRO A 456 -12.84 -30.38 -22.27
C PRO A 456 -13.47 -30.05 -20.92
N GLU A 457 -14.69 -30.52 -20.67
CA GLU A 457 -15.39 -30.28 -19.41
C GLU A 457 -14.84 -31.11 -18.25
N THR A 458 -14.41 -32.35 -18.49
CA THR A 458 -13.75 -33.19 -17.48
C THR A 458 -12.47 -32.51 -17.01
N TRP A 459 -11.70 -32.02 -17.96
CA TRP A 459 -10.47 -31.28 -17.71
C TRP A 459 -10.76 -29.95 -16.99
N ARG A 460 -11.81 -29.21 -17.38
CA ARG A 460 -12.23 -27.97 -16.70
C ARG A 460 -12.49 -28.20 -15.22
N ARG A 461 -13.34 -29.19 -14.89
CA ARG A 461 -13.73 -29.47 -13.49
C ARG A 461 -12.62 -30.12 -12.66
N LEU A 462 -11.75 -30.90 -13.30
CA LEU A 462 -10.64 -31.57 -12.62
C LEU A 462 -9.51 -30.59 -12.27
N PHE A 463 -9.27 -29.56 -13.09
CA PHE A 463 -8.21 -28.58 -12.92
C PHE A 463 -8.65 -27.22 -12.35
N ALA A 464 -9.94 -26.98 -12.17
CA ALA A 464 -10.46 -26.01 -11.19
C ALA A 464 -10.17 -26.53 -9.76
#